data_AF-A0A183I0J0-F1
#
_entry.id   AF-A0A183I0J0-F1
#
_cell.length_a   1.000
_cell.length_b   1.000
_cell.length_c   1.000
_cell.angle_alpha   90.00
_cell.angle_beta   90.00
_cell.angle_gamma   90.00
#
_symmetry.space_group_name_H-M   'P 1'
#
loop_
_entity.id
_entity.type
_entity.pdbx_description
1 polymer ?
#
loop_
_entity_poly.entity_id
_entity_poly.type
_entity_poly.pdbx_seq_one_letter_code
_entity_poly.pdbx_strand_id
1 'polypeptide(L)'
;MTNAPAVAPLTTITVIAENSQTTTTKGSGAISTVQPFYSDWTTWSCTESCGGCGIGRRTRMCLSAPFVCNDAVVEFNNQNCNQHPCPFGKRTCCVNYYLGQVKGHFACLPQANCLEIKSHSTVNSSRECVDSS
;
A
#
# COMPACT_ATOMS: atom_id res chain seq x y z
N MET A 1 12.17 -21.48 -35.97
CA MET A 1 13.52 -21.48 -35.39
C MET A 1 13.40 -20.84 -34.03
N THR A 2 13.24 -21.67 -33.00
CA THR A 2 12.88 -21.27 -31.64
C THR A 2 14.16 -20.89 -30.90
N ASN A 3 14.37 -19.60 -30.66
CA ASN A 3 15.47 -19.14 -29.81
C ASN A 3 15.11 -19.40 -28.36
N ALA A 4 15.77 -20.37 -27.74
CA ALA A 4 15.76 -20.57 -26.31
C ALA A 4 16.58 -19.46 -25.61
N PRO A 5 16.10 -18.86 -24.51
CA PRO A 5 16.89 -17.92 -23.75
C PRO A 5 17.99 -18.66 -22.98
N ALA A 6 19.24 -18.20 -23.16
CA ALA A 6 20.39 -18.70 -22.42
C ALA A 6 20.25 -18.35 -20.93
N VAL A 7 20.15 -19.37 -20.09
CA VAL A 7 20.13 -19.23 -18.62
C VAL A 7 21.57 -19.07 -18.14
N ALA A 8 21.89 -17.91 -17.55
CA ALA A 8 23.16 -17.68 -16.88
C ALA A 8 23.25 -18.48 -15.56
N PRO A 9 24.43 -18.99 -15.18
CA PRO A 9 24.58 -19.78 -13.96
C PRO A 9 24.45 -18.92 -12.69
N LEU A 10 23.82 -19.50 -11.67
CA LEU A 10 23.55 -18.91 -10.36
C LEU A 10 24.85 -18.77 -9.56
N THR A 11 25.26 -17.55 -9.22
CA THR A 11 26.44 -17.28 -8.39
C THR A 11 26.09 -17.48 -6.92
N THR A 12 26.64 -18.52 -6.30
CA THR A 12 26.50 -18.79 -4.86
C THR A 12 27.26 -17.73 -4.05
N ILE A 13 26.53 -16.92 -3.27
CA ILE A 13 27.14 -15.98 -2.31
C ILE A 13 27.33 -16.72 -0.98
N THR A 14 28.59 -16.97 -0.63
CA THR A 14 29.00 -17.50 0.68
C THR A 14 28.90 -16.37 1.71
N VAL A 15 27.90 -16.41 2.58
CA VAL A 15 27.79 -15.46 3.69
C VAL A 15 28.66 -15.96 4.84
N ILE A 16 29.79 -15.29 5.07
CA ILE A 16 30.67 -15.52 6.21
C ILE A 16 29.98 -14.85 7.42
N ALA A 17 29.65 -15.64 8.44
CA ALA A 17 29.11 -15.13 9.69
C ALA A 17 30.21 -14.39 10.45
N GLU A 18 30.18 -13.06 10.42
CA GLU A 18 31.08 -12.23 11.22
C GLU A 18 30.46 -11.99 12.59
N ASN A 19 31.18 -12.49 13.60
CA ASN A 19 30.85 -12.40 15.01
C ASN A 19 31.19 -10.99 15.53
N SER A 20 30.26 -10.35 16.24
CA SER A 20 30.45 -9.47 17.43
C SER A 20 29.55 -8.22 17.40
N GLN A 21 28.63 -8.12 18.35
CA GLN A 21 28.83 -7.19 19.48
C GLN A 21 27.83 -7.45 20.61
N THR A 22 28.41 -7.86 21.73
CA THR A 22 27.81 -7.84 23.06
C THR A 22 27.66 -6.40 23.52
N THR A 23 26.45 -6.00 23.93
CA THR A 23 26.25 -4.87 24.84
C THR A 23 25.49 -5.34 26.07
N THR A 24 26.22 -5.43 27.18
CA THR A 24 25.72 -5.75 28.51
C THR A 24 25.01 -4.53 29.11
N THR A 25 23.74 -4.66 29.53
CA THR A 25 23.26 -3.93 30.72
C THR A 25 22.11 -4.66 31.42
N LYS A 26 22.41 -5.12 32.65
CA LYS A 26 21.58 -5.24 33.86
C LYS A 26 20.17 -5.87 33.75
N GLY A 27 20.04 -7.06 34.34
CA GLY A 27 18.81 -7.85 34.34
C GLY A 27 17.66 -7.28 35.20
N SER A 28 16.46 -7.53 34.70
CA SER A 28 15.22 -7.81 35.44
C SER A 28 14.36 -8.63 34.50
N GLY A 29 13.79 -9.75 34.95
CA GLY A 29 13.15 -10.76 34.11
C GLY A 29 12.12 -10.16 33.15
N ALA A 30 12.47 -10.09 31.87
CA ALA A 30 11.56 -9.73 30.80
C ALA A 30 11.15 -11.03 30.11
N ILE A 31 9.84 -11.32 30.12
CA ILE A 31 9.27 -12.18 29.09
C ILE A 31 9.59 -11.47 27.78
N SER A 32 10.58 -11.99 27.07
CA SER A 32 11.01 -11.43 25.79
C SER A 32 9.90 -11.71 24.79
N THR A 33 8.97 -10.78 24.63
CA THR A 33 7.98 -10.82 23.54
C THR A 33 8.76 -10.70 22.25
N VAL A 34 9.13 -11.84 21.66
CA VAL A 34 9.83 -11.90 20.39
C VAL A 34 8.89 -11.34 19.33
N GLN A 35 9.21 -10.16 18.79
CA GLN A 35 8.45 -9.57 17.68
C GLN A 35 8.97 -10.13 16.34
N PRO A 36 8.09 -10.36 15.36
CA PRO A 36 8.50 -10.79 14.02
C PRO A 36 9.29 -9.68 13.30
N PHE A 37 10.38 -10.09 12.66
CA PHE A 37 11.17 -9.27 11.75
C PHE A 37 10.76 -9.57 10.31
N TYR A 38 10.67 -8.54 9.48
CA TYR A 38 10.20 -8.63 8.10
C TYR A 38 11.22 -8.09 7.10
N SER A 39 11.15 -8.60 5.86
CA SER A 39 11.81 -8.01 4.71
C SER A 39 11.29 -6.61 4.43
N ASP A 40 12.01 -5.90 3.56
CA ASP A 40 11.46 -4.73 2.89
C ASP A 40 10.19 -5.09 2.12
N TRP A 41 9.32 -4.08 1.98
CA TRP A 41 8.16 -4.19 1.12
C TRP A 41 8.58 -4.29 -0.35
N THR A 42 7.86 -5.10 -1.12
CA THR A 42 7.95 -5.05 -2.58
C THR A 42 7.56 -3.68 -3.10
N THR A 43 8.00 -3.39 -4.32
CA THR A 43 7.60 -2.18 -5.03
C THR A 43 6.08 -2.04 -5.06
N TRP A 44 5.63 -0.82 -4.79
CA TRP A 44 4.21 -0.48 -4.85
C TRP A 44 3.72 -0.52 -6.30
N SER A 45 2.57 -1.15 -6.51
CA SER A 45 1.87 -1.16 -7.79
C SER A 45 0.43 -0.70 -7.58
N CYS A 46 -0.15 -0.01 -8.57
CA CYS A 46 -1.53 0.48 -8.53
C CYS A 46 -2.24 0.13 -9.84
N THR A 47 -3.48 -0.34 -9.77
CA THR A 47 -4.23 -0.77 -10.98
C THR A 47 -4.67 0.38 -11.87
N GLU A 48 -4.89 1.57 -11.31
CA GLU A 48 -5.32 2.76 -12.04
C GLU A 48 -4.31 3.87 -11.87
N SER A 49 -4.13 4.70 -12.88
CA SER A 49 -3.20 5.84 -12.80
C SER A 49 -3.84 7.13 -12.27
N CYS A 50 -5.15 7.19 -12.08
CA CYS A 50 -5.88 8.37 -11.60
C CYS A 50 -7.28 8.01 -11.10
N GLY A 51 -7.99 8.98 -10.53
CA GLY A 51 -9.43 8.87 -10.23
C GLY A 51 -9.79 8.22 -8.90
N GLY A 52 -8.79 7.77 -8.13
CA GLY A 52 -8.93 7.29 -6.75
C GLY A 52 -9.43 5.86 -6.56
N CYS A 53 -9.90 5.18 -7.62
CA CYS A 53 -10.36 3.79 -7.54
C CYS A 53 -9.28 2.73 -7.78
N GLY A 54 -8.02 3.15 -7.96
CA GLY A 54 -6.91 2.22 -8.08
C GLY A 54 -6.76 1.38 -6.80
N ILE A 55 -6.46 0.10 -6.96
CA ILE A 55 -6.12 -0.79 -5.86
C ILE A 55 -4.61 -0.98 -5.87
N GLY A 56 -3.98 -0.46 -4.83
CA GLY A 56 -2.56 -0.53 -4.65
C GLY A 56 -2.16 -1.76 -3.87
N ARG A 57 -1.11 -2.46 -4.30
CA ARG A 57 -0.66 -3.72 -3.70
C ARG A 57 0.86 -3.74 -3.52
N ARG A 58 1.27 -4.25 -2.36
CA ARG A 58 2.65 -4.66 -2.07
C ARG A 58 2.65 -5.76 -1.02
N THR A 59 3.73 -6.52 -0.96
CA THR A 59 3.92 -7.61 0.01
C THR A 59 5.25 -7.49 0.72
N ARG A 60 5.39 -8.16 1.88
CA ARG A 60 6.67 -8.38 2.54
C ARG A 60 6.68 -9.76 3.17
N MET A 61 7.86 -10.30 3.44
CA MET A 61 8.02 -11.64 4.01
C MET A 61 8.48 -11.55 5.46
N CYS A 62 7.93 -12.39 6.33
CA CYS A 62 8.46 -12.61 7.67
C CYS A 62 9.77 -13.39 7.57
N LEU A 63 10.84 -12.86 8.13
CA LEU A 63 12.19 -13.43 8.11
C LEU A 63 12.57 -14.08 9.45
N SER A 64 11.69 -14.00 10.45
CA SER A 64 11.83 -14.70 11.73
C SER A 64 11.52 -16.19 11.60
N ALA A 65 11.80 -16.94 12.67
CA ALA A 65 11.38 -18.33 12.76
C ALA A 65 9.84 -18.46 12.64
N PRO A 66 9.31 -19.54 12.05
CA PRO A 66 7.88 -19.68 11.75
C PRO A 66 6.95 -19.46 12.94
N PHE A 67 7.36 -19.85 14.16
CA PHE A 67 6.57 -19.69 15.38
C PHE A 67 6.48 -18.25 15.90
N VAL A 68 7.32 -17.34 15.38
CA VAL A 68 7.30 -15.90 15.69
C VAL A 68 6.44 -15.14 14.69
N CYS A 69 6.34 -15.65 13.46
CA CYS A 69 5.44 -15.09 12.46
C CYS A 69 3.99 -15.39 12.88
N ASN A 70 3.07 -14.44 12.69
CA ASN A 70 1.65 -14.58 13.04
C ASN A 70 0.90 -15.51 12.04
N ASP A 71 1.37 -16.75 11.89
CA ASP A 71 0.92 -17.81 10.95
C ASP A 71 1.11 -17.49 9.45
N ALA A 72 1.17 -16.21 9.08
CA ALA A 72 1.42 -15.76 7.73
C ALA A 72 2.91 -15.46 7.52
N VAL A 73 3.54 -16.21 6.63
CA VAL A 73 4.92 -15.94 6.17
C VAL A 73 4.98 -14.71 5.26
N VAL A 74 3.86 -14.35 4.62
CA VAL A 74 3.75 -13.18 3.74
C VAL A 74 2.65 -12.26 4.24
N GLU A 75 2.97 -10.97 4.35
CA GLU A 75 2.02 -9.93 4.70
C GLU A 75 1.66 -9.12 3.45
N PHE A 76 0.38 -8.75 3.35
CA PHE A 76 -0.17 -7.99 2.24
C PHE A 76 -0.58 -6.60 2.71
N ASN A 77 -0.29 -5.59 1.88
CA ASN A 77 -0.82 -4.25 2.06
C ASN A 77 -1.61 -3.86 0.81
N ASN A 78 -2.92 -3.70 1.01
CA ASN A 78 -3.87 -3.28 -0.02
C ASN A 78 -4.49 -1.95 0.40
N GLN A 79 -4.35 -0.90 -0.42
CA GLN A 79 -4.95 0.41 -0.17
C GLN A 79 -5.39 1.08 -1.47
N ASN A 80 -6.34 2.01 -1.38
CA ASN A 80 -6.69 2.86 -2.51
C ASN A 80 -5.50 3.74 -2.92
N CYS A 81 -5.33 3.97 -4.22
CA CYS A 81 -4.21 4.73 -4.76
C CYS A 81 -4.63 5.68 -5.87
N ASN A 82 -3.71 6.60 -6.19
CA ASN A 82 -3.82 7.58 -7.26
C ASN A 82 -5.11 8.40 -7.15
N GLN A 83 -5.29 9.03 -5.98
CA GLN A 83 -6.43 9.91 -5.69
C GLN A 83 -6.39 11.20 -6.51
N HIS A 84 -5.37 11.49 -7.32
CA HIS A 84 -5.43 12.69 -8.13
C HIS A 84 -6.50 12.56 -9.24
N PRO A 85 -7.12 13.67 -9.66
CA PRO A 85 -8.07 13.67 -10.76
C PRO A 85 -7.46 13.15 -12.06
N CYS A 86 -8.28 12.50 -12.88
CA CYS A 86 -7.91 12.11 -14.22
C CYS A 86 -7.88 13.32 -15.17
N PRO A 87 -7.00 13.29 -16.20
CA PRO A 87 -6.98 14.32 -17.23
C PRO A 87 -8.25 14.27 -18.09
N PHE A 88 -8.42 15.31 -18.91
CA PHE A 88 -9.53 15.42 -19.86
C PHE A 88 -9.65 14.19 -20.77
N GLY A 89 -10.89 13.83 -21.12
CA GLY A 89 -11.20 12.64 -21.92
C GLY A 89 -11.44 11.36 -21.09
N LYS A 90 -11.23 11.41 -19.78
CA LYS A 90 -11.68 10.39 -18.81
C LYS A 90 -12.64 11.01 -17.80
N ARG A 91 -13.33 10.17 -17.02
CA ARG A 91 -14.05 10.68 -15.84
C ARG A 91 -13.03 11.22 -14.84
N THR A 92 -13.23 12.46 -14.39
CA THR A 92 -12.34 13.15 -13.44
C THR A 92 -12.05 12.31 -12.19
N CYS A 93 -13.11 11.71 -11.62
CA CYS A 93 -13.03 10.74 -10.54
C CYS A 93 -13.81 9.48 -10.90
N CYS A 94 -13.41 8.35 -10.32
CA CYS A 94 -14.13 7.09 -10.50
C CYS A 94 -15.54 7.15 -9.88
N VAL A 95 -16.36 6.15 -10.20
CA VAL A 95 -17.67 5.99 -9.56
C VAL A 95 -17.50 5.82 -8.05
N ASN A 96 -18.40 6.44 -7.27
CA ASN A 96 -18.34 6.52 -5.80
C ASN A 96 -17.18 7.35 -5.24
N TYR A 97 -16.50 8.12 -6.09
CA TYR A 97 -15.59 9.18 -5.69
C TYR A 97 -16.15 10.52 -6.14
N TYR A 98 -15.81 11.58 -5.42
CA TYR A 98 -16.13 12.95 -5.78
C TYR A 98 -14.86 13.79 -5.77
N LEU A 99 -14.88 14.91 -6.50
CA LEU A 99 -13.77 15.85 -6.54
C LEU A 99 -13.85 16.74 -5.29
N GLY A 100 -12.87 16.61 -4.39
CA GLY A 100 -12.71 17.46 -3.22
C GLY A 100 -11.31 18.09 -3.18
N GLN A 101 -11.01 18.79 -2.08
CA GLN A 101 -9.71 19.41 -1.86
C GLN A 101 -9.09 18.91 -0.55
N VAL A 102 -7.84 18.45 -0.60
CA VAL A 102 -7.08 18.05 0.58
C VAL A 102 -5.76 18.80 0.58
N LYS A 103 -5.51 19.60 1.63
CA LYS A 103 -4.28 20.40 1.78
C LYS A 103 -3.98 21.28 0.54
N GLY A 104 -5.01 21.89 -0.03
CA GLY A 104 -4.88 22.77 -1.21
C GLY A 104 -4.81 22.05 -2.57
N HIS A 105 -4.75 20.72 -2.60
CA HIS A 105 -4.72 19.94 -3.84
C HIS A 105 -6.07 19.27 -4.13
N PHE A 106 -6.47 19.24 -5.39
CA PHE A 106 -7.64 18.48 -5.83
C PHE A 106 -7.37 16.98 -5.70
N ALA A 107 -8.32 16.26 -5.11
CA ALA A 107 -8.27 14.82 -4.95
C ALA A 107 -9.66 14.21 -5.10
N CYS A 108 -9.70 13.00 -5.63
CA CYS A 108 -10.84 12.13 -5.66
C CYS A 108 -10.99 11.46 -4.29
N LEU A 109 -12.03 11.83 -3.56
CA LEU A 109 -12.31 11.35 -2.23
C LEU A 109 -13.45 10.32 -2.26
N PRO A 110 -13.42 9.27 -1.42
CA PRO A 110 -14.51 8.31 -1.35
C PRO A 110 -15.80 9.00 -0.91
N GLN A 111 -16.92 8.71 -1.57
CA GLN A 111 -18.24 9.24 -1.18
C GLN A 111 -18.68 8.77 0.21
N ALA A 112 -18.12 7.67 0.72
CA ALA A 112 -18.33 7.22 2.09
C ALA A 112 -17.83 8.22 3.15
N ASN A 113 -16.93 9.12 2.77
CA ASN A 113 -16.41 10.17 3.63
C ASN A 113 -17.28 11.43 3.61
N CYS A 114 -18.37 11.45 2.82
CA CYS A 114 -19.28 12.58 2.77
C CYS A 114 -20.32 12.46 3.88
N LEU A 115 -20.44 13.51 4.70
CA LEU A 115 -21.43 13.60 5.77
C LEU A 115 -22.85 13.77 5.23
N GLU A 116 -22.99 14.46 4.08
CA GLU A 116 -24.26 14.58 3.36
C GLU A 116 -23.99 14.65 1.85
N ILE A 117 -24.74 13.88 1.06
CA ILE A 117 -24.77 13.98 -0.41
C ILE A 117 -26.03 14.76 -0.78
N LYS A 118 -25.90 16.03 -1.11
CA LYS A 118 -27.05 16.79 -1.63
C LYS A 118 -27.26 16.43 -3.10
N SER A 119 -28.31 15.67 -3.39
CA SER A 119 -28.76 15.47 -4.77
C SER A 119 -29.56 16.69 -5.19
N HIS A 120 -28.93 17.69 -5.82
CA HIS A 120 -29.69 18.68 -6.55
C HIS A 120 -30.30 18.00 -7.79
N SER A 121 -31.60 17.72 -7.69
CA SER A 121 -32.44 17.32 -8.80
C SER A 121 -32.38 18.41 -9.87
N THR A 122 -31.65 18.15 -10.94
CA THR A 122 -32.02 18.26 -12.36
C THR A 122 -30.78 18.59 -13.21
N VAL A 123 -30.47 17.69 -14.15
CA VAL A 123 -29.60 17.86 -15.33
C VAL A 123 -28.08 17.61 -15.19
N ASN A 124 -27.45 17.55 -14.00
CA ASN A 124 -26.06 17.07 -13.94
C ASN A 124 -25.77 16.21 -12.70
N SER A 125 -25.09 15.07 -12.91
CA SER A 125 -24.75 14.06 -11.92
C SER A 125 -23.61 14.52 -10.98
N SER A 126 -23.65 15.77 -10.51
CA SER A 126 -22.70 16.34 -9.56
C SER A 126 -23.26 16.16 -8.14
N ARG A 127 -22.95 15.01 -7.54
CA ARG A 127 -23.07 14.81 -6.10
C ARG A 127 -22.05 15.72 -5.43
N GLU A 128 -22.48 16.84 -4.86
CA GLU A 128 -21.62 17.70 -4.06
C GLU A 128 -21.61 17.17 -2.62
N CYS A 129 -20.41 16.86 -2.13
CA CYS A 129 -20.22 16.48 -0.74
C CYS A 129 -20.15 17.74 0.11
N VAL A 130 -21.03 17.81 1.11
CA VAL A 130 -21.00 18.89 2.08
C VAL A 130 -20.00 18.49 3.16
N ASP A 131 -18.79 19.01 3.05
CA ASP A 131 -17.82 18.95 4.14
C ASP A 131 -18.28 19.93 5.23
N SER A 132 -18.25 19.51 6.51
CA SER A 132 -18.57 20.41 7.62
C SER A 132 -17.50 21.49 7.72
N SER A 133 -17.88 22.71 7.33
CA SER A 133 -17.10 23.94 7.53
C SER A 133 -16.76 24.21 8.98
#